data_AF-A0AA37TG08-F1
#
_entry.id   AF-A0AA37TG08-F1
#
_cell.length_a   1.000
_cell.length_b   1.000
_cell.length_c   1.000
_cell.angle_alpha   90.00
_cell.angle_beta   90.00
_cell.angle_gamma   90.00
#
_symmetry.space_group_name_H-M   'P 1'
#
loop_
_entity.id
_entity.type
_entity.pdbx_description
1 polymer ?
#
loop_
_entity_poly.entity_id
_entity_poly.type
_entity_poly.pdbx_seq_one_letter_code
_entity_poly.pdbx_strand_id
1 'polypeptide(L)'
;MTDIAQAGTFRLGDRTVKRLGYGAMQLAGPGVFGPPKDRAEAVAVLRAAVSAGVDHIDTSDFYGPHVTNQIIREALHPYPDGLVIVTKVGARRGADASWNPAFSADDLTQAIHDNLRNLGVDALDVVNLRLMFDVHGPAEGSIEAPLTVLAELQRKGLIRRIGLSNATPRQVADGRRITDIVCVQNQYNLAHRGDDAFIDDLAAAGTAYVPFFPLGGFSPLQSGTLSAVAAGLGATPMQVALAWLLRRSPNILLIPGTSSLGHLRENLAAAALALPDEAMAALDRIGAA
;
A
#
# COMPACT_ATOMS: atom_id res chain seq x y z
N MET A 1 24.43 -6.68 3.71
CA MET A 1 23.26 -5.79 3.77
C MET A 1 22.30 -6.23 2.69
N THR A 2 21.01 -6.32 2.98
CA THR A 2 19.99 -6.61 1.97
C THR A 2 19.94 -5.48 0.96
N ASP A 3 20.17 -5.79 -0.32
CA ASP A 3 20.08 -4.81 -1.39
C ASP A 3 18.68 -4.80 -1.98
N ILE A 4 17.82 -3.92 -1.46
CA ILE A 4 16.43 -3.81 -1.92
C ILE A 4 16.32 -3.24 -3.35
N ALA A 5 17.41 -2.71 -3.92
CA ALA A 5 17.41 -2.21 -5.30
C ALA A 5 17.17 -3.33 -6.32
N GLN A 6 17.41 -4.59 -5.94
CA GLN A 6 17.10 -5.77 -6.77
C GLN A 6 15.61 -5.94 -7.05
N ALA A 7 14.72 -5.36 -6.23
CA ALA A 7 13.29 -5.32 -6.54
C ALA A 7 12.98 -4.50 -7.82
N GLY A 8 13.92 -3.66 -8.25
CA GLY A 8 13.74 -2.70 -9.33
C GLY A 8 13.01 -1.45 -8.88
N THR A 9 12.67 -0.59 -9.84
CA THR A 9 11.96 0.66 -9.61
C THR A 9 10.76 0.78 -10.53
N PHE A 10 9.75 1.54 -10.11
CA PHE A 10 8.63 1.90 -10.96
C PHE A 10 8.20 3.35 -10.72
N ARG A 11 7.45 3.91 -11.67
CA ARG A 11 6.96 5.29 -11.59
C ARG A 11 5.75 5.39 -10.69
N LEU A 12 5.73 6.40 -9.83
CA LEU A 12 4.59 6.84 -9.04
C LEU A 12 4.32 8.30 -9.41
N GLY A 13 3.67 8.49 -10.55
CA GLY A 13 3.52 9.78 -11.23
C GLY A 13 4.83 10.23 -11.90
N ASP A 14 5.33 11.39 -11.48
CA ASP A 14 6.62 11.99 -11.87
C ASP A 14 7.79 11.57 -10.95
N ARG A 15 7.55 10.75 -9.93
CA ARG A 15 8.60 10.15 -9.10
C ARG A 15 8.91 8.73 -9.55
N THR A 16 10.17 8.32 -9.40
CA THR A 16 10.57 6.91 -9.48
C THR A 16 10.89 6.44 -8.07
N VAL A 17 10.26 5.35 -7.65
CA VAL A 17 10.45 4.72 -6.34
C VAL A 17 10.88 3.28 -6.52
N LYS A 18 11.55 2.69 -5.52
CA LYS A 18 11.82 1.25 -5.51
C LYS A 18 10.50 0.48 -5.49
N ARG A 19 10.50 -0.75 -6.01
CA ARG A 19 9.31 -1.61 -6.02
C ARG A 19 9.00 -2.25 -4.67
N LEU A 20 9.87 -2.06 -3.68
CA LEU A 20 9.66 -2.52 -2.31
C LEU A 20 9.72 -1.33 -1.35
N GLY A 21 8.55 -0.95 -0.83
CA GLY A 21 8.35 0.08 0.17
C GLY A 21 7.93 -0.48 1.51
N TYR A 22 7.23 0.35 2.29
CA TYR A 22 6.79 -0.03 3.64
C TYR A 22 5.34 0.38 3.91
N GLY A 23 4.52 -0.57 4.36
CA GLY A 23 3.13 -0.32 4.79
C GLY A 23 3.03 -0.13 6.30
N ALA A 24 2.55 1.03 6.75
CA ALA A 24 2.56 1.42 8.16
C ALA A 24 1.33 0.97 8.97
N MET A 25 0.39 0.23 8.37
CA MET A 25 -0.87 -0.18 9.04
C MET A 25 -0.61 -0.97 10.34
N GLN A 26 0.44 -1.80 10.38
CA GLN A 26 0.81 -2.62 11.55
C GLN A 26 1.40 -1.79 12.71
N LEU A 27 1.60 -0.49 12.53
CA LEU A 27 2.06 0.42 13.57
C LEU A 27 0.90 1.06 14.36
N ALA A 28 -0.35 0.71 14.03
CA ALA A 28 -1.51 0.99 14.87
C ALA A 28 -1.72 -0.11 15.91
N GLY A 29 -2.60 0.14 16.88
CA GLY A 29 -3.01 -0.87 17.86
C GLY A 29 -3.86 -2.01 17.28
N PRO A 30 -4.25 -3.00 18.12
CA PRO A 30 -5.12 -4.10 17.71
C PRO A 30 -6.39 -3.63 16.98
N GLY A 31 -6.77 -4.29 15.89
CA GLY A 31 -7.90 -3.84 15.04
C GLY A 31 -7.60 -2.55 14.27
N VAL A 32 -6.32 -2.20 14.11
CA VAL A 32 -5.86 -0.96 13.47
C VAL A 32 -6.40 0.28 14.20
N PHE A 33 -6.55 0.22 15.52
CA PHE A 33 -7.17 1.26 16.33
C PHE A 33 -6.36 1.52 17.59
N GLY A 34 -6.23 2.79 17.95
CA GLY A 34 -5.38 3.22 19.06
C GLY A 34 -3.88 3.06 18.80
N PRO A 35 -3.07 3.27 19.84
CA PRO A 35 -1.61 3.19 19.75
C PRO A 35 -1.08 1.76 19.65
N PRO A 36 0.11 1.56 19.04
CA PRO A 36 0.76 0.26 19.04
C PRO A 36 1.18 -0.13 20.46
N LYS A 37 1.40 -1.43 20.66
CA LYS A 37 1.90 -1.98 21.94
C LYS A 37 3.24 -1.35 22.35
N ASP A 38 4.13 -1.14 21.39
CA ASP A 38 5.44 -0.53 21.59
C ASP A 38 5.68 0.55 20.53
N ARG A 39 5.59 1.81 20.97
CA ARG A 39 5.81 2.97 20.10
C ARG A 39 7.29 3.14 19.73
N ALA A 40 8.21 2.80 20.63
CA ALA A 40 9.64 2.94 20.40
C ALA A 40 10.10 1.95 19.31
N GLU A 41 9.60 0.71 19.35
CA GLU A 41 9.85 -0.27 18.30
C GLU A 41 9.24 0.18 16.96
N ALA A 42 8.02 0.74 16.96
CA ALA A 42 7.40 1.28 15.74
C ALA A 42 8.26 2.39 15.09
N VAL A 43 8.82 3.29 15.90
CA VAL A 43 9.78 4.31 15.44
C VAL A 43 11.07 3.66 14.92
N ALA A 44 11.60 2.66 15.62
CA ALA A 44 12.81 1.96 15.21
C ALA A 44 12.64 1.24 13.86
N VAL A 45 11.49 0.59 13.63
CA VAL A 45 11.16 -0.08 12.36
C VAL A 45 11.12 0.90 11.20
N LEU A 46 10.49 2.06 11.36
CA LEU A 46 10.44 3.09 10.29
C LEU A 46 11.84 3.61 9.95
N ARG A 47 12.65 3.91 10.96
CA ARG A 47 14.04 4.35 10.76
C ARG A 47 14.87 3.27 10.07
N ALA A 48 14.70 2.01 10.48
CA ALA A 48 15.39 0.88 9.87
C ALA A 48 14.96 0.65 8.42
N ALA A 49 13.67 0.81 8.09
CA ALA A 49 13.16 0.66 6.73
C ALA A 49 13.83 1.68 5.79
N VAL A 50 13.81 2.96 6.16
CA VAL A 50 14.45 4.03 5.37
C VAL A 50 15.97 3.86 5.31
N SER A 51 16.61 3.46 6.42
CA SER A 51 18.06 3.19 6.45
C SER A 51 18.44 2.01 5.55
N ALA A 52 17.54 1.05 5.35
CA ALA A 52 17.71 -0.05 4.41
C ALA A 52 17.41 0.33 2.94
N GLY A 53 17.07 1.60 2.69
CA GLY A 53 16.88 2.18 1.36
C GLY A 53 15.43 2.37 0.94
N VAL A 54 14.43 2.02 1.76
CA VAL A 54 13.01 2.24 1.43
C VAL A 54 12.79 3.73 1.18
N ASP A 55 12.18 4.05 0.04
CA ASP A 55 11.95 5.42 -0.43
C ASP A 55 10.47 5.78 -0.58
N HIS A 56 9.56 4.90 -0.17
CA HIS A 56 8.15 5.23 -0.04
C HIS A 56 7.48 4.50 1.12
N ILE A 57 6.62 5.23 1.84
CA ILE A 57 5.85 4.74 2.98
C ILE A 57 4.37 4.92 2.70
N ASP A 58 3.62 3.83 2.75
CA ASP A 58 2.17 3.83 2.68
C ASP A 58 1.57 3.87 4.10
N THR A 59 0.68 4.83 4.33
CA THR A 59 -0.01 5.06 5.60
C THR A 59 -1.46 5.47 5.35
N SER A 60 -2.21 5.73 6.41
CA SER A 60 -3.49 6.40 6.35
C SER A 60 -3.78 7.10 7.66
N ASP A 61 -4.47 8.23 7.61
CA ASP A 61 -4.88 8.97 8.79
C ASP A 61 -5.97 8.26 9.60
N PHE A 62 -6.63 7.26 9.03
CA PHE A 62 -7.57 6.42 9.77
C PHE A 62 -6.88 5.24 10.51
N TYR A 63 -5.55 5.11 10.45
CA TYR A 63 -4.80 4.15 11.27
C TYR A 63 -4.49 4.76 12.64
N GLY A 64 -5.14 4.24 13.68
CA GLY A 64 -4.98 4.73 15.05
C GLY A 64 -6.17 5.50 15.64
N PRO A 65 -7.05 6.16 14.86
CA PRO A 65 -6.72 7.11 13.78
C PRO A 65 -5.60 8.10 14.18
N HIS A 66 -4.94 8.70 13.19
CA HIS A 66 -3.85 9.68 13.27
C HIS A 66 -2.53 9.17 13.88
N VAL A 67 -2.58 8.15 14.74
CA VAL A 67 -1.41 7.65 15.48
C VAL A 67 -0.29 7.22 14.56
N THR A 68 -0.58 6.47 13.50
CA THR A 68 0.46 6.00 12.57
C THR A 68 1.15 7.17 11.87
N ASN A 69 0.39 8.19 11.45
CA ASN A 69 0.97 9.40 10.84
C ASN A 69 1.85 10.17 11.82
N GLN A 70 1.43 10.29 13.08
CA GLN A 70 2.22 10.92 14.13
C GLN A 70 3.52 10.17 14.43
N ILE A 71 3.49 8.83 14.40
CA ILE A 71 4.70 8.00 14.56
C ILE A 71 5.64 8.16 13.36
N ILE A 72 5.10 8.21 12.13
CA ILE A 72 5.90 8.48 10.92
C ILE A 72 6.60 9.84 11.03
N ARG A 73 5.88 10.88 11.44
CA ARG A 73 6.45 12.21 11.69
C ARG A 73 7.53 12.17 12.76
N GLU A 74 7.28 11.56 13.92
CA GLU A 74 8.25 11.44 15.00
C GLU A 74 9.53 10.71 14.56
N ALA A 75 9.37 9.65 13.77
CA ALA A 75 10.47 8.80 13.37
C ALA A 75 11.37 9.47 12.33
N LEU A 76 10.79 10.20 11.39
CA LEU A 76 11.42 10.57 10.12
C LEU A 76 11.44 12.07 9.82
N HIS A 77 10.76 12.94 10.58
CA HIS A 77 10.80 14.38 10.33
C HIS A 77 12.08 15.04 10.90
N PRO A 78 12.76 15.95 10.18
CA PRO A 78 12.49 16.35 8.80
C PRO A 78 12.75 15.20 7.82
N TYR A 79 11.81 14.99 6.90
CA TYR A 79 11.80 13.83 6.01
C TYR A 79 13.03 13.81 5.10
N PRO A 80 13.68 12.64 4.90
CA PRO A 80 14.77 12.52 3.95
C PRO A 80 14.34 12.91 2.53
N ASP A 81 15.26 13.53 1.81
CA ASP A 81 15.02 13.91 0.41
C ASP A 81 14.65 12.69 -0.43
N GLY A 82 13.56 12.82 -1.19
CA GLY A 82 13.07 11.76 -2.08
C GLY A 82 12.19 10.70 -1.42
N LEU A 83 12.00 10.72 -0.09
CA LEU A 83 11.00 9.87 0.56
C LEU A 83 9.59 10.30 0.14
N VAL A 84 8.82 9.37 -0.44
CA VAL A 84 7.43 9.59 -0.84
C VAL A 84 6.48 9.05 0.22
N ILE A 85 5.58 9.90 0.74
CA ILE A 85 4.53 9.45 1.67
C ILE A 85 3.19 9.31 0.93
N VAL A 86 2.67 8.08 0.91
CA VAL A 86 1.35 7.76 0.37
C VAL A 86 0.36 7.67 1.52
N THR A 87 -0.64 8.56 1.56
CA THR A 87 -1.72 8.51 2.56
C THR A 87 -3.07 8.26 1.90
N LYS A 88 -4.14 8.14 2.71
CA LYS A 88 -5.49 7.83 2.23
C LYS A 88 -6.54 8.69 2.92
N VAL A 89 -7.62 8.96 2.17
CA VAL A 89 -8.85 9.62 2.62
C VAL A 89 -10.07 8.87 2.07
N GLY A 90 -11.28 9.26 2.45
CA GLY A 90 -12.52 8.58 2.02
C GLY A 90 -13.10 7.61 3.05
N ALA A 91 -12.45 7.45 4.20
CA ALA A 91 -12.97 6.71 5.34
C ALA A 91 -12.65 7.44 6.66
N ARG A 92 -13.49 7.22 7.68
CA ARG A 92 -13.29 7.70 9.05
C ARG A 92 -13.49 6.55 10.04
N ARG A 93 -12.75 6.57 11.16
CA ARG A 93 -12.99 5.64 12.27
C ARG A 93 -14.00 6.20 13.26
N GLY A 94 -15.01 5.40 13.60
CA GLY A 94 -15.94 5.71 14.70
C GLY A 94 -15.29 5.53 16.07
N ALA A 95 -15.93 6.04 17.12
CA ALA A 95 -15.47 5.86 18.51
C ALA A 95 -15.49 4.38 18.94
N ASP A 96 -16.33 3.57 18.30
CA ASP A 96 -16.44 2.12 18.41
C ASP A 96 -15.45 1.36 17.48
N ALA A 97 -14.49 2.08 16.89
CA ALA A 97 -13.54 1.58 15.89
C ALA A 97 -14.17 1.12 14.56
N SER A 98 -15.44 1.44 14.28
CA SER A 98 -16.09 1.17 12.99
C SER A 98 -15.40 1.88 11.82
N TRP A 99 -15.54 1.33 10.61
CA TRP A 99 -15.05 1.90 9.37
C TRP A 99 -16.20 2.54 8.60
N ASN A 100 -16.25 3.87 8.57
CA ASN A 100 -17.36 4.62 7.98
C ASN A 100 -16.92 5.32 6.68
N PRO A 101 -17.71 5.25 5.59
CA PRO A 101 -17.48 6.05 4.39
C PRO A 101 -17.48 7.55 4.72
N ALA A 102 -16.57 8.31 4.11
CA ALA A 102 -16.41 9.75 4.36
C ALA A 102 -16.12 10.48 3.04
N PHE A 103 -17.13 10.57 2.17
CA PHE A 103 -17.00 11.10 0.80
C PHE A 103 -17.48 12.55 0.62
N SER A 104 -18.02 13.17 1.67
CA SER A 104 -18.48 14.56 1.56
C SER A 104 -17.28 15.50 1.31
N ALA A 105 -17.54 16.63 0.66
CA ALA A 105 -16.49 17.62 0.40
C ALA A 105 -15.84 18.12 1.71
N ASP A 106 -16.63 18.30 2.76
CA ASP A 106 -16.16 18.71 4.08
C ASP A 106 -15.30 17.62 4.73
N ASP A 107 -15.73 16.35 4.68
CA ASP A 107 -14.96 15.23 5.22
C ASP A 107 -13.59 15.10 4.54
N LEU A 108 -13.58 15.17 3.20
CA LEU A 108 -12.35 15.04 2.42
C LEU A 108 -11.41 16.22 2.66
N THR A 109 -11.95 17.45 2.68
CA THR A 109 -11.16 18.65 2.97
C THR A 109 -10.56 18.60 4.36
N GLN A 110 -11.36 18.22 5.37
CA GLN A 110 -10.89 18.04 6.74
C GLN A 110 -9.80 16.97 6.81
N ALA A 111 -10.01 15.81 6.17
CA ALA A 111 -9.04 14.71 6.17
C ALA A 111 -7.70 15.10 5.53
N ILE A 112 -7.70 15.92 4.48
CA ILE A 112 -6.47 16.46 3.90
C ILE A 112 -5.74 17.35 4.91
N HIS A 113 -6.44 18.27 5.56
CA HIS A 113 -5.84 19.11 6.60
C HIS A 113 -5.35 18.32 7.81
N ASP A 114 -6.05 17.26 8.21
CA ASP A 114 -5.63 16.38 9.31
C ASP A 114 -4.32 15.66 8.95
N ASN A 115 -4.23 15.09 7.75
CA ASN A 115 -3.01 14.48 7.24
C ASN A 115 -1.83 15.47 7.21
N LEU A 116 -2.04 16.68 6.68
CA LEU A 116 -1.01 17.73 6.64
C LEU A 116 -0.47 18.04 8.04
N ARG A 117 -1.36 18.19 9.04
CA ARG A 117 -0.95 18.46 10.43
C ARG A 117 -0.26 17.27 11.08
N ASN A 118 -0.78 16.06 10.91
CA ASN A 118 -0.26 14.86 11.59
C ASN A 118 1.09 14.42 11.01
N LEU A 119 1.30 14.58 9.71
CA LEU A 119 2.58 14.34 9.05
C LEU A 119 3.52 15.56 9.17
N GLY A 120 2.98 16.76 9.41
CA GLY A 120 3.79 17.98 9.53
C GLY A 120 4.40 18.41 8.20
N VAL A 121 3.60 18.40 7.14
CA VAL A 121 3.99 18.81 5.79
C VAL A 121 3.00 19.83 5.23
N ASP A 122 3.45 20.67 4.31
CA ASP A 122 2.60 21.67 3.64
C ASP A 122 1.86 21.11 2.42
N ALA A 123 2.33 20.00 1.85
CA ALA A 123 1.70 19.30 0.73
C ALA A 123 1.92 17.78 0.83
N LEU A 124 0.88 16.99 0.58
CA LEU A 124 0.92 15.53 0.60
C LEU A 124 1.45 14.97 -0.73
N ASP A 125 2.36 14.00 -0.69
CA ASP A 125 2.98 13.47 -1.93
C ASP A 125 2.02 12.66 -2.79
N VAL A 126 1.28 11.73 -2.19
CA VAL A 126 0.25 10.94 -2.85
C VAL A 126 -0.93 10.74 -1.89
N VAL A 127 -2.14 11.00 -2.38
CA VAL A 127 -3.37 10.71 -1.65
C VAL A 127 -4.20 9.71 -2.42
N ASN A 128 -4.44 8.56 -1.83
CA ASN A 128 -5.40 7.59 -2.33
C ASN A 128 -6.81 7.91 -1.84
N LEU A 129 -7.77 8.03 -2.75
CA LEU A 129 -9.19 7.98 -2.39
C LEU A 129 -9.59 6.52 -2.13
N ARG A 130 -9.87 6.17 -0.88
CA ARG A 130 -10.37 4.87 -0.47
C ARG A 130 -11.86 4.77 -0.78
N LEU A 131 -12.23 3.90 -1.71
CA LEU A 131 -13.61 3.62 -2.09
C LEU A 131 -14.21 2.56 -1.15
N MET A 132 -15.25 2.96 -0.44
CA MET A 132 -15.94 2.21 0.61
C MET A 132 -17.35 1.77 0.17
N PHE A 133 -17.53 1.45 -1.12
CA PHE A 133 -18.81 0.97 -1.65
C PHE A 133 -19.14 -0.47 -1.24
N ASP A 134 -18.11 -1.26 -0.92
CA ASP A 134 -18.23 -2.60 -0.37
C ASP A 134 -17.03 -2.90 0.56
N VAL A 135 -17.23 -3.74 1.57
CA VAL A 135 -16.22 -4.08 2.60
C VAL A 135 -15.37 -5.29 2.23
N HIS A 136 -15.82 -6.11 1.29
CA HIS A 136 -15.16 -7.33 0.83
C HIS A 136 -14.26 -7.10 -0.39
N GLY A 137 -14.53 -6.08 -1.21
CA GLY A 137 -13.68 -5.75 -2.36
C GLY A 137 -14.10 -4.49 -3.12
N PRO A 138 -13.51 -4.25 -4.31
CA PRO A 138 -13.93 -3.17 -5.18
C PRO A 138 -15.37 -3.35 -5.63
N ALA A 139 -16.18 -2.30 -5.52
CA ALA A 139 -17.55 -2.27 -6.00
C ALA A 139 -17.82 -0.96 -6.75
N GLU A 140 -18.66 -1.06 -7.79
CA GLU A 140 -19.06 0.08 -8.60
C GLU A 140 -19.82 1.12 -7.77
N GLY A 141 -19.62 2.39 -8.13
CA GLY A 141 -20.20 3.54 -7.46
C GLY A 141 -19.61 4.81 -8.06
N SER A 142 -20.37 5.91 -8.01
CA SER A 142 -19.89 7.19 -8.56
C SER A 142 -18.77 7.76 -7.70
N ILE A 143 -17.63 8.05 -8.32
CA ILE A 143 -16.47 8.68 -7.66
C ILE A 143 -16.29 10.14 -8.06
N GLU A 144 -17.11 10.65 -8.98
CA GLU A 144 -16.89 11.96 -9.60
C GLU A 144 -16.89 13.10 -8.58
N ALA A 145 -17.91 13.15 -7.72
CA ALA A 145 -18.01 14.17 -6.67
C ALA A 145 -16.82 14.13 -5.68
N PRO A 146 -16.50 13.00 -5.01
CA PRO A 146 -15.38 12.97 -4.06
C PRO A 146 -14.02 13.17 -4.75
N LEU A 147 -13.82 12.65 -5.96
CA LEU A 147 -12.54 12.82 -6.67
C LEU A 147 -12.35 14.25 -7.18
N THR A 148 -13.41 14.95 -7.58
CA THR A 148 -13.35 16.36 -7.96
C THR A 148 -12.85 17.24 -6.82
N VAL A 149 -13.30 16.95 -5.58
CA VAL A 149 -12.81 17.65 -4.38
C VAL A 149 -11.30 17.46 -4.22
N LEU A 150 -10.78 16.23 -4.36
CA LEU A 150 -9.35 15.98 -4.27
C LEU A 150 -8.58 16.67 -5.41
N ALA A 151 -9.11 16.67 -6.64
CA ALA A 151 -8.50 17.37 -7.76
C ALA A 151 -8.44 18.90 -7.53
N GLU A 152 -9.44 19.49 -6.87
CA GLU A 152 -9.40 20.90 -6.48
C GLU A 152 -8.34 21.17 -5.40
N LEU A 153 -8.22 20.30 -4.40
CA LEU A 153 -7.19 20.40 -3.36
C LEU A 153 -5.78 20.19 -3.93
N GLN A 154 -5.65 19.37 -4.97
CA GLN A 154 -4.42 19.23 -5.77
C GLN A 154 -4.08 20.53 -6.51
N ARG A 155 -5.06 21.17 -7.18
CA ARG A 155 -4.85 22.49 -7.83
C ARG A 155 -4.48 23.59 -6.83
N LYS A 156 -4.94 23.51 -5.58
CA LYS A 156 -4.55 24.42 -4.48
C LYS A 156 -3.15 24.11 -3.92
N GLY A 157 -2.48 23.07 -4.40
CA GLY A 157 -1.12 22.69 -4.00
C GLY A 157 -1.02 21.85 -2.73
N LEU A 158 -2.15 21.43 -2.14
CA LEU A 158 -2.18 20.63 -0.90
C LEU A 158 -1.91 19.14 -1.15
N ILE A 159 -2.16 18.68 -2.37
CA ILE A 159 -1.92 17.31 -2.83
C ILE A 159 -1.03 17.41 -4.05
N ARG A 160 0.01 16.58 -4.15
CA ARG A 160 0.85 16.50 -5.35
C ARG A 160 0.28 15.51 -6.35
N ARG A 161 -0.13 14.32 -5.90
CA ARG A 161 -0.61 13.21 -6.75
C ARG A 161 -1.80 12.52 -6.13
N ILE A 162 -2.65 11.95 -6.98
CA ILE A 162 -3.86 11.24 -6.57
C ILE A 162 -3.81 9.81 -7.08
N GLY A 163 -4.15 8.86 -6.21
CA GLY A 163 -4.40 7.48 -6.57
C GLY A 163 -5.78 7.02 -6.08
N LEU A 164 -6.13 5.78 -6.36
CA LEU A 164 -7.39 5.18 -5.92
C LEU A 164 -7.13 3.91 -5.12
N SER A 165 -7.98 3.61 -4.16
CA SER A 165 -7.95 2.35 -3.41
C SER A 165 -9.33 1.70 -3.39
N ASN A 166 -9.38 0.37 -3.54
CA ASN A 166 -10.62 -0.41 -3.72
C ASN A 166 -11.38 -0.07 -5.02
N ALA A 167 -10.65 0.20 -6.09
CA ALA A 167 -11.22 0.72 -7.32
C ALA A 167 -11.39 -0.35 -8.39
N THR A 168 -12.45 -0.24 -9.17
CA THR A 168 -12.66 -1.04 -10.37
C THR A 168 -11.94 -0.40 -11.58
N PRO A 169 -11.76 -1.16 -12.69
CA PRO A 169 -11.23 -0.59 -13.94
C PRO A 169 -12.06 0.59 -14.46
N ARG A 170 -13.40 0.51 -14.33
CA ARG A 170 -14.31 1.59 -14.74
C ARG A 170 -14.10 2.84 -13.90
N GLN A 171 -13.94 2.72 -12.58
CA GLN A 171 -13.65 3.85 -11.70
C GLN A 171 -12.29 4.50 -12.00
N VAL A 172 -11.27 3.73 -12.40
CA VAL A 172 -10.01 4.32 -12.89
C VAL A 172 -10.21 5.11 -14.18
N ALA A 173 -10.97 4.55 -15.14
CA ALA A 173 -11.28 5.25 -16.39
C ALA A 173 -12.08 6.54 -16.13
N ASP A 174 -13.05 6.49 -15.23
CA ASP A 174 -13.84 7.65 -14.79
C ASP A 174 -12.95 8.70 -14.11
N GLY A 175 -12.06 8.26 -13.22
CA GLY A 175 -11.19 9.16 -12.49
C GLY A 175 -10.18 9.89 -13.38
N ARG A 176 -9.66 9.20 -14.41
CA ARG A 176 -8.76 9.78 -15.42
C ARG A 176 -9.40 10.88 -16.26
N ARG A 177 -10.74 11.00 -16.28
CA ARG A 177 -11.44 12.15 -16.90
C ARG A 177 -11.38 13.42 -16.03
N ILE A 178 -11.00 13.30 -14.77
CA ILE A 178 -11.00 14.38 -13.76
C ILE A 178 -9.57 14.81 -13.42
N THR A 179 -8.68 13.85 -13.17
CA THR A 179 -7.26 14.08 -12.81
C THR A 179 -6.41 12.84 -13.13
N ASP A 180 -5.09 13.02 -13.16
CA ASP A 180 -4.15 11.92 -13.31
C ASP A 180 -4.22 10.96 -12.12
N ILE A 181 -4.41 9.67 -12.41
CA ILE A 181 -4.42 8.59 -11.42
C ILE A 181 -3.07 7.89 -11.44
N VAL A 182 -2.24 8.09 -10.41
CA VAL A 182 -0.84 7.62 -10.39
C VAL A 182 -0.68 6.19 -9.90
N CYS A 183 -1.63 5.68 -9.11
CA CYS A 183 -1.64 4.30 -8.65
C CYS A 183 -3.06 3.80 -8.31
N VAL A 184 -3.18 2.47 -8.28
CA VAL A 184 -4.36 1.74 -7.79
C VAL A 184 -3.92 0.81 -6.66
N GLN A 185 -4.63 0.84 -5.54
CA GLN A 185 -4.32 0.01 -4.38
C GLN A 185 -5.50 -0.90 -3.99
N ASN A 186 -5.42 -2.17 -4.39
CA ASN A 186 -6.46 -3.19 -4.24
C ASN A 186 -5.90 -4.46 -3.55
N GLN A 187 -6.81 -5.34 -3.11
CA GLN A 187 -6.43 -6.65 -2.61
C GLN A 187 -5.99 -7.53 -3.79
N TYR A 188 -4.78 -8.06 -3.72
CA TYR A 188 -4.29 -9.02 -4.71
C TYR A 188 -3.14 -9.83 -4.13
N ASN A 189 -3.18 -11.14 -4.35
CA ASN A 189 -2.15 -12.07 -3.91
C ASN A 189 -2.29 -13.41 -4.67
N LEU A 190 -1.51 -14.42 -4.29
CA LEU A 190 -1.53 -15.74 -4.91
C LEU A 190 -2.92 -16.39 -4.93
N ALA A 191 -3.75 -16.17 -3.92
CA ALA A 191 -5.10 -16.73 -3.80
C ALA A 191 -6.18 -15.80 -4.38
N HIS A 192 -5.96 -14.48 -4.34
CA HIS A 192 -6.90 -13.47 -4.84
C HIS A 192 -6.38 -12.85 -6.14
N ARG A 193 -6.75 -13.43 -7.28
CA ARG A 193 -6.24 -13.08 -8.61
C ARG A 193 -7.22 -12.31 -9.52
N GLY A 194 -8.30 -11.77 -8.95
CA GLY A 194 -9.35 -11.08 -9.72
C GLY A 194 -8.86 -9.91 -10.58
N ASP A 195 -7.77 -9.26 -10.18
CA ASP A 195 -7.21 -8.09 -10.88
C ASP A 195 -6.12 -8.44 -11.90
N ASP A 196 -5.96 -9.72 -12.32
CA ASP A 196 -4.90 -10.12 -13.24
C ASP A 196 -4.86 -9.29 -14.54
N ALA A 197 -5.98 -9.22 -15.27
CA ALA A 197 -6.06 -8.40 -16.49
C ALA A 197 -5.91 -6.90 -16.19
N PHE A 198 -6.43 -6.45 -15.05
CA PHE A 198 -6.38 -5.05 -14.66
C PHE A 198 -4.96 -4.57 -14.35
N ILE A 199 -4.14 -5.42 -13.70
CA ILE A 199 -2.72 -5.17 -13.46
C ILE A 199 -1.98 -5.00 -14.78
N ASP A 200 -2.25 -5.87 -15.76
CA ASP A 200 -1.61 -5.84 -17.07
C ASP A 200 -1.99 -4.56 -17.86
N ASP A 201 -3.28 -4.19 -17.84
CA ASP A 201 -3.77 -2.94 -18.44
C ASP A 201 -3.14 -1.70 -17.79
N LEU A 202 -3.02 -1.68 -16.46
CA LEU A 202 -2.36 -0.59 -15.74
C LEU A 202 -0.86 -0.55 -16.04
N ALA A 203 -0.20 -1.70 -16.19
CA ALA A 203 1.21 -1.78 -16.54
C ALA A 203 1.46 -1.19 -17.93
N ALA A 204 0.63 -1.55 -18.92
CA ALA A 204 0.68 -0.99 -20.27
C ALA A 204 0.42 0.53 -20.27
N ALA A 205 -0.42 1.02 -19.36
CA ALA A 205 -0.70 2.45 -19.18
C ALA A 205 0.35 3.19 -18.31
N GLY A 206 1.36 2.51 -17.76
CA GLY A 206 2.37 3.11 -16.88
C GLY A 206 1.84 3.54 -15.50
N THR A 207 0.76 2.93 -15.01
CA THR A 207 0.17 3.19 -13.69
C THR A 207 0.58 2.11 -12.69
N ALA A 208 1.01 2.54 -11.50
CA ALA A 208 1.43 1.61 -10.47
C ALA A 208 0.25 0.84 -9.88
N TYR A 209 0.47 -0.42 -9.54
CA TYR A 209 -0.46 -1.24 -8.78
C TYR A 209 0.15 -1.59 -7.42
N VAL A 210 -0.59 -1.35 -6.34
CA VAL A 210 -0.12 -1.51 -4.97
C VAL A 210 -0.96 -2.58 -4.28
N PRO A 211 -0.54 -3.85 -4.24
CA PRO A 211 -1.32 -4.90 -3.59
C PRO A 211 -1.26 -4.77 -2.06
N PHE A 212 -2.37 -5.03 -1.39
CA PHE A 212 -2.41 -5.26 0.05
C PHE A 212 -2.87 -6.68 0.40
N PHE A 213 -2.62 -7.08 1.64
CA PHE A 213 -2.85 -8.45 2.16
C PHE A 213 -2.15 -9.55 1.35
N PRO A 214 -0.79 -9.56 1.28
CA PRO A 214 -0.04 -10.54 0.49
C PRO A 214 -0.30 -12.01 0.88
N LEU A 215 -0.79 -12.28 2.10
CA LEU A 215 -1.17 -13.61 2.59
C LEU A 215 -2.65 -13.72 3.02
N GLY A 216 -3.48 -12.70 2.74
CA GLY A 216 -4.88 -12.69 3.19
C GLY A 216 -5.76 -13.65 2.37
N GLY A 217 -6.64 -14.39 3.05
CA GLY A 217 -7.70 -15.20 2.45
C GLY A 217 -7.30 -16.56 1.88
N PHE A 218 -6.12 -17.07 2.26
CA PHE A 218 -5.68 -18.41 1.85
C PHE A 218 -6.47 -19.50 2.59
N SER A 219 -6.86 -20.55 1.86
CA SER A 219 -7.29 -21.82 2.45
C SER A 219 -6.11 -22.58 3.07
N PRO A 220 -6.36 -23.58 3.94
CA PRO A 220 -5.30 -24.43 4.50
C PRO A 220 -4.45 -25.12 3.43
N LEU A 221 -5.07 -25.58 2.33
CA LEU A 221 -4.36 -26.24 1.23
C LEU A 221 -3.42 -25.26 0.52
N GLN A 222 -3.92 -24.08 0.17
CA GLN A 222 -3.13 -23.03 -0.46
C GLN A 222 -1.96 -22.58 0.43
N SER A 223 -2.19 -22.50 1.75
CA SER A 223 -1.16 -22.21 2.74
C SER A 223 -0.10 -23.30 2.81
N GLY A 224 -0.50 -24.57 2.69
CA GLY A 224 0.38 -25.72 2.61
C GLY A 224 1.28 -25.70 1.37
N THR A 225 0.72 -25.40 0.19
CA THR A 225 1.49 -25.26 -1.05
C THR A 225 2.55 -24.15 -0.95
N LEU A 226 2.15 -22.96 -0.48
CA LEU A 226 3.10 -21.85 -0.29
C LEU A 226 4.21 -22.22 0.70
N SER A 227 3.85 -22.88 1.80
CA SER A 227 4.83 -23.30 2.82
C SER A 227 5.80 -24.35 2.30
N ALA A 228 5.34 -25.29 1.47
CA ALA A 228 6.20 -26.30 0.85
C ALA A 228 7.21 -25.66 -0.12
N VAL A 229 6.78 -24.70 -0.95
CA VAL A 229 7.68 -23.94 -1.83
C VAL A 229 8.69 -23.14 -1.02
N ALA A 230 8.24 -22.45 0.03
CA ALA A 230 9.11 -21.68 0.91
C ALA A 230 10.18 -22.54 1.60
N ALA A 231 9.80 -23.71 2.11
CA ALA A 231 10.73 -24.66 2.70
C ALA A 231 11.78 -25.16 1.69
N GLY A 232 11.36 -25.47 0.46
CA GLY A 232 12.27 -25.88 -0.62
C GLY A 232 13.29 -24.80 -1.01
N LEU A 233 12.94 -23.53 -0.82
CA LEU A 233 13.81 -22.38 -1.12
C LEU A 233 14.58 -21.86 0.12
N GLY A 234 14.37 -22.44 1.31
CA GLY A 234 14.96 -21.94 2.55
C GLY A 234 14.50 -20.52 2.91
N ALA A 235 13.29 -20.15 2.51
CA ALA A 235 12.70 -18.82 2.70
C ALA A 235 11.42 -18.88 3.54
N THR A 236 10.93 -17.74 4.01
CA THR A 236 9.61 -17.67 4.66
C THR A 236 8.47 -17.63 3.65
N PRO A 237 7.25 -18.07 4.00
CA PRO A 237 6.07 -17.92 3.13
C PRO A 237 5.83 -16.48 2.67
N MET A 238 6.08 -15.50 3.56
CA MET A 238 5.96 -14.09 3.22
C MET A 238 6.99 -13.68 2.16
N GLN A 239 8.25 -14.10 2.28
CA GLN A 239 9.27 -13.79 1.29
C GLN A 239 8.92 -14.36 -0.09
N VAL A 240 8.44 -15.60 -0.15
CA VAL A 240 8.01 -16.22 -1.42
C VAL A 240 6.82 -15.48 -2.02
N ALA A 241 5.81 -15.11 -1.22
CA ALA A 241 4.65 -14.37 -1.71
C ALA A 241 5.03 -12.98 -2.26
N LEU A 242 5.92 -12.27 -1.56
CA LEU A 242 6.43 -10.96 -2.02
C LEU A 242 7.29 -11.10 -3.29
N ALA A 243 8.17 -12.09 -3.36
CA ALA A 243 8.98 -12.35 -4.55
C ALA A 243 8.10 -12.72 -5.77
N TRP A 244 7.02 -13.47 -5.55
CA TRP A 244 6.05 -13.79 -6.60
C TRP A 244 5.36 -12.53 -7.12
N LEU A 245 4.91 -11.64 -6.22
CA LEU A 245 4.32 -10.36 -6.62
C LEU A 245 5.31 -9.48 -7.39
N LEU A 246 6.59 -9.45 -7.00
CA LEU A 246 7.64 -8.75 -7.75
C LEU A 246 7.88 -9.35 -9.14
N ARG A 247 7.71 -10.67 -9.31
CA ARG A 247 7.77 -11.33 -10.62
C ARG A 247 6.50 -11.15 -11.45
N ARG A 248 5.34 -10.98 -10.82
CA ARG A 248 4.03 -10.95 -11.49
C ARG A 248 3.88 -9.82 -12.52
N SER A 249 4.33 -8.61 -12.20
CA SER A 249 4.26 -7.48 -13.12
C SER A 249 5.20 -6.33 -12.72
N PRO A 250 5.87 -5.64 -13.67
CA PRO A 250 6.79 -4.54 -13.36
C PRO A 250 6.13 -3.34 -12.67
N ASN A 251 4.82 -3.13 -12.83
CA ASN A 251 4.11 -2.00 -12.21
C ASN A 251 3.70 -2.24 -10.75
N ILE A 252 4.01 -3.41 -10.19
CA ILE A 252 3.71 -3.73 -8.79
C ILE A 252 4.70 -3.01 -7.85
N LEU A 253 4.15 -2.22 -6.92
CA LEU A 253 4.85 -1.61 -5.79
C LEU A 253 4.38 -2.26 -4.49
N LEU A 254 5.26 -2.94 -3.78
CA LEU A 254 4.94 -3.68 -2.56
C LEU A 254 5.09 -2.81 -1.31
N ILE A 255 4.17 -2.99 -0.37
CA ILE A 255 4.16 -2.27 0.91
C ILE A 255 4.00 -3.23 2.10
N PRO A 256 4.85 -4.27 2.25
CA PRO A 256 4.71 -5.21 3.34
C PRO A 256 4.92 -4.50 4.69
N GLY A 257 3.89 -4.54 5.54
CA GLY A 257 3.91 -3.92 6.86
C GLY A 257 4.30 -4.89 7.97
N THR A 258 4.93 -4.37 9.01
CA THR A 258 5.28 -5.13 10.22
C THR A 258 5.55 -4.18 11.38
N SER A 259 5.47 -4.68 12.61
CA SER A 259 5.88 -3.96 13.83
C SER A 259 7.16 -4.51 14.45
N SER A 260 7.90 -5.38 13.74
CA SER A 260 9.11 -6.05 14.21
C SER A 260 10.28 -5.82 13.26
N LEU A 261 11.44 -5.45 13.82
CA LEU A 261 12.68 -5.34 13.07
C LEU A 261 13.13 -6.66 12.42
N GLY A 262 12.81 -7.81 13.02
CA GLY A 262 13.12 -9.12 12.45
C GLY A 262 12.35 -9.37 11.16
N HIS A 263 11.02 -9.26 11.23
CA HIS A 263 10.15 -9.38 10.06
C HIS A 263 10.43 -8.31 9.00
N LEU A 264 10.86 -7.11 9.39
CA LEU A 264 11.27 -6.08 8.42
C LEU A 264 12.43 -6.60 7.57
N ARG A 265 13.47 -7.16 8.19
CA ARG A 265 14.61 -7.74 7.48
C ARG A 265 14.19 -8.88 6.55
N GLU A 266 13.29 -9.74 7.00
CA GLU A 266 12.73 -10.84 6.19
C GLU A 266 11.99 -10.29 4.96
N ASN A 267 11.06 -9.34 5.16
CA ASN A 267 10.29 -8.72 4.09
C ASN A 267 11.20 -8.06 3.05
N LEU A 268 12.22 -7.31 3.49
CA LEU A 268 13.17 -6.64 2.59
C LEU A 268 14.02 -7.65 1.81
N ALA A 269 14.38 -8.79 2.42
CA ALA A 269 15.15 -9.83 1.76
C ALA A 269 14.41 -10.53 0.62
N ALA A 270 13.07 -10.39 0.53
CA ALA A 270 12.29 -10.89 -0.61
C ALA A 270 12.74 -10.28 -1.96
N ALA A 271 13.33 -9.07 -1.96
CA ALA A 271 13.84 -8.42 -3.16
C ALA A 271 14.92 -9.23 -3.89
N ALA A 272 15.68 -10.04 -3.15
CA ALA A 272 16.79 -10.84 -3.68
C ALA A 272 16.42 -12.33 -3.87
N LEU A 273 15.19 -12.73 -3.55
CA LEU A 273 14.77 -14.12 -3.66
C LEU A 273 14.44 -14.46 -5.12
N ALA A 274 15.33 -15.21 -5.75
CA ALA A 274 15.07 -15.78 -7.07
C ALA A 274 14.03 -16.90 -6.95
N LEU A 275 12.92 -16.78 -7.68
CA LEU A 275 11.94 -17.86 -7.83
C LEU A 275 12.22 -18.61 -9.12
N PRO A 276 12.65 -19.88 -9.05
CA PRO A 276 12.74 -20.76 -10.21
C PRO A 276 11.39 -20.90 -10.92
N ASP A 277 11.41 -21.25 -12.20
CA ASP A 277 10.17 -21.35 -12.98
C ASP A 277 9.27 -22.50 -12.48
N GLU A 278 9.82 -23.58 -11.93
CA GLU A 278 9.02 -24.62 -11.28
C GLU A 278 8.31 -24.10 -10.02
N ALA A 279 8.95 -23.22 -9.24
CA ALA A 279 8.36 -22.61 -8.07
C ALA A 279 7.24 -21.64 -8.49
N MET A 280 7.48 -20.83 -9.52
CA MET A 280 6.45 -19.96 -10.11
C MET A 280 5.23 -20.76 -10.59
N ALA A 281 5.44 -21.83 -11.36
CA ALA A 281 4.36 -22.66 -11.86
C ALA A 281 3.57 -23.34 -10.73
N ALA A 282 4.23 -23.70 -9.61
CA ALA A 282 3.55 -24.22 -8.43
C ALA A 282 2.70 -23.18 -7.71
N LEU A 283 3.23 -21.97 -7.58
CA LEU A 283 2.56 -20.83 -6.96
C LEU A 283 1.38 -20.34 -7.80
N ASP A 284 1.50 -20.29 -9.13
CA ASP A 284 0.43 -19.83 -10.01
C ASP A 284 -0.82 -20.70 -9.94
N ARG A 285 -0.68 -21.99 -9.61
CA ARG A 285 -1.80 -22.91 -9.40
C ARG A 285 -2.64 -22.57 -8.16
N ILE A 286 -2.11 -21.80 -7.21
CA ILE A 286 -2.84 -21.43 -5.98
C ILE A 286 -4.10 -20.63 -6.30
N GLY A 287 -4.00 -19.68 -7.24
CA GLY A 287 -5.13 -18.81 -7.61
C GLY A 287 -5.91 -19.29 -8.84
N ALA A 288 -5.56 -20.46 -9.38
CA ALA A 288 -6.35 -21.17 -10.38
C ALA A 288 -7.30 -22.22 -9.75
N ALA A 289 -7.19 -22.44 -8.44
CA ALA A 289 -7.94 -23.41 -7.65
C ALA A 289 -9.20 -22.80 -7.02
#